data_AF-R5YD44-F1
#
_entry.id   AF-R5YD44-F1
#
_cell.length_a   1.000
_cell.length_b   1.000
_cell.length_c   1.000
_cell.angle_alpha   90.00
_cell.angle_beta   90.00
_cell.angle_gamma   90.00
#
_symmetry.space_group_name_H-M   'P 1'
#
loop_
_entity.id
_entity.type
_entity.pdbx_description
1 polymer ?
#
loop_
_entity_poly.entity_id
_entity_poly.type
_entity_poly.pdbx_seq_one_letter_code
_entity_poly.pdbx_strand_id
1 'polypeptide(L)'
;MSKLISDKYKAWQAECEERFLQLKKNEEELNRIFIDIYGLQDELTPDVADKDITVHRVYDTKDDVPDSMKGSNYVRTMRDEIVSLISYAVGCMFGRYSLDVDGLAYAEGEWDAGKYKTYIPDSDNIIPICDDDYFDDDMTDRFVKWVETVYGSDTLEQNLQFIADALGGKGSARETIRKYFISDFYSDHLKTYQKRPIYWLFDSGKKNGFKALIYMHRYQPDLLARMRTDYVHEQQERYRTQLSILEENVQSAEPSERVKLNKQISKLRDQALEIQKFEEKIHHLADQMISIDLDDGVKVNYAKFQDVLQKIK
;
A
#
# COMPACT_ATOMS: atom_id res chain seq x y z
N MET A 1 -4.20 0.22 -27.09
CA MET A 1 -3.58 1.01 -26.00
C MET A 1 -2.46 0.17 -25.40
N SER A 2 -1.31 0.77 -25.06
CA SER A 2 -0.22 0.00 -24.43
C SER A 2 -0.67 -0.59 -23.09
N LYS A 3 -0.24 -1.83 -22.84
CA LYS A 3 -0.44 -2.59 -21.60
C LYS A 3 0.73 -2.42 -20.62
N LEU A 4 1.81 -1.78 -21.04
CA LEU A 4 2.98 -1.56 -20.20
C LEU A 4 2.76 -0.39 -19.25
N ILE A 5 2.99 -0.62 -17.96
CA ILE A 5 2.93 0.42 -16.93
C ILE A 5 3.98 1.50 -17.22
N SER A 6 5.14 1.15 -17.77
CA SER A 6 6.18 2.10 -18.16
C SER A 6 5.72 3.08 -19.25
N ASP A 7 4.96 2.63 -20.25
CA ASP A 7 4.38 3.50 -21.27
C ASP A 7 3.29 4.40 -20.70
N LYS A 8 2.45 3.85 -19.80
CA LYS A 8 1.41 4.61 -19.10
C LYS A 8 2.01 5.67 -18.18
N TYR A 9 3.10 5.35 -17.49
CA TYR A 9 3.86 6.30 -16.69
C TYR A 9 4.42 7.44 -17.55
N LYS A 10 5.05 7.15 -18.69
CA LYS A 10 5.55 8.18 -19.62
C LYS A 10 4.43 9.08 -20.16
N ALA A 11 3.28 8.51 -20.50
CA ALA A 11 2.13 9.28 -20.93
C ALA A 11 1.63 10.20 -19.81
N TRP A 12 1.55 9.69 -18.58
CA TRP A 12 1.15 10.48 -17.40
C TRP A 12 2.15 11.59 -17.06
N GLN A 13 3.45 11.31 -17.17
CA GLN A 13 4.51 12.30 -16.98
C GLN A 13 4.38 13.45 -17.99
N ALA A 14 4.17 13.13 -19.27
CA ALA A 14 3.95 14.13 -20.32
C ALA A 14 2.68 14.96 -20.08
N GLU A 15 1.58 14.32 -19.63
CA GLU A 15 0.35 15.02 -19.29
C GLU A 15 0.51 15.97 -18.09
N CYS A 16 1.23 15.54 -17.05
CA CYS A 16 1.58 16.41 -15.92
C CYS A 16 2.41 17.62 -16.36
N GLU A 17 3.39 17.40 -17.25
CA GLU A 17 4.21 18.48 -17.81
C GLU A 17 3.38 19.49 -18.58
N GLU A 18 2.48 19.03 -19.46
CA GLU A 18 1.59 19.91 -20.21
C GLU A 18 0.70 20.74 -19.28
N ARG A 19 0.09 20.11 -18.27
CA ARG A 19 -0.74 20.80 -17.27
C ARG A 19 0.06 21.84 -16.49
N PHE A 20 1.30 21.53 -16.11
CA PHE A 20 2.18 22.45 -15.42
C PHE A 20 2.50 23.68 -16.27
N LEU A 21 2.93 23.48 -17.53
CA LEU A 21 3.24 24.57 -18.45
C LEU A 21 2.02 25.43 -18.75
N GLN A 22 0.85 24.80 -18.91
CA GLN A 22 -0.40 25.51 -19.16
C GLN A 22 -0.83 26.35 -17.95
N LEU A 23 -0.73 25.83 -16.73
CA LEU A 23 -1.07 26.59 -15.54
C LEU A 23 -0.13 27.77 -15.35
N LYS A 24 1.18 27.55 -15.50
CA LYS A 24 2.18 28.62 -15.42
C LYS A 24 1.88 29.74 -16.41
N LYS A 25 1.64 29.40 -17.68
CA LYS A 25 1.27 30.37 -18.71
C LYS A 25 0.00 31.15 -18.36
N ASN A 26 -1.01 30.47 -17.79
CA ASN A 26 -2.25 31.13 -17.37
C ASN A 26 -2.01 32.12 -16.22
N GLU A 27 -1.21 31.73 -15.22
CA GLU A 27 -0.89 32.60 -14.08
C GLU A 27 -0.06 33.82 -14.52
N GLU A 28 0.93 33.63 -15.39
CA GLU A 28 1.73 34.73 -15.94
C GLU A 28 0.90 35.69 -16.81
N GLU A 29 -0.04 35.17 -17.59
CA GLU A 29 -0.96 36.01 -18.39
C GLU A 29 -1.93 36.78 -17.50
N LEU A 30 -2.44 36.16 -16.43
CA LEU A 30 -3.26 36.87 -15.43
C LEU A 30 -2.46 37.99 -14.77
N ASN A 31 -1.21 37.72 -14.35
CA ASN A 31 -0.34 38.73 -13.76
C ASN A 31 -0.10 39.89 -14.73
N ARG A 32 0.15 39.61 -16.02
CA ARG A 32 0.30 40.65 -17.06
C ARG A 32 -0.93 41.53 -17.16
N ILE A 33 -2.12 40.94 -17.26
CA ILE A 33 -3.38 41.67 -17.33
C ILE A 33 -3.56 42.58 -16.10
N PHE A 34 -3.24 42.09 -14.89
CA PHE A 34 -3.33 42.90 -13.67
C PHE A 34 -2.30 44.04 -13.63
N ILE A 35 -1.05 43.76 -13.97
CA ILE A 35 0.01 44.78 -14.03
C ILE A 35 -0.38 45.90 -15.00
N ASP A 36 -0.96 45.54 -16.15
CA ASP A 36 -1.40 46.50 -17.15
C ASP A 36 -2.60 47.36 -16.69
N ILE A 37 -3.56 46.75 -15.99
CA ILE A 37 -4.73 47.46 -15.44
C ILE A 37 -4.29 48.48 -14.37
N TYR A 38 -3.31 48.14 -13.54
CA TYR A 38 -2.87 48.99 -12.42
C TYR A 38 -1.69 49.90 -12.75
N GLY A 39 -1.10 49.80 -13.93
CA GLY A 39 0.05 50.62 -14.32
C GLY A 39 1.32 50.32 -13.52
N LEU A 40 1.53 49.05 -13.14
CA LEU A 40 2.62 48.61 -12.25
C LEU A 40 3.84 48.04 -12.99
N GLN A 41 4.01 48.35 -14.26
CA GLN A 41 5.06 47.74 -15.11
C GLN A 41 6.49 48.01 -14.61
N ASP A 42 6.70 49.13 -13.91
CA ASP A 42 8.00 49.50 -13.35
C ASP A 42 8.26 48.83 -11.97
N GLU A 43 7.24 48.25 -11.34
CA GLU A 43 7.31 47.66 -9.99
C GLU A 43 7.25 46.13 -9.99
N LEU A 44 6.56 45.52 -10.96
CA LEU A 44 6.25 44.09 -10.97
C LEU A 44 6.53 43.43 -12.31
N THR A 45 6.89 42.15 -12.27
CA THR A 45 7.02 41.27 -13.44
C THR A 45 5.91 40.22 -13.44
N PRO A 46 5.40 39.80 -14.61
CA PRO A 46 4.36 38.78 -14.69
C PRO A 46 4.85 37.36 -14.35
N ASP A 47 6.16 37.13 -14.42
CA ASP A 47 6.79 35.81 -14.28
C ASP A 47 6.45 35.12 -12.95
N VAL A 48 6.16 33.82 -13.04
CA VAL A 48 5.89 32.97 -11.87
C VAL A 48 7.02 31.96 -11.70
N ALA A 49 7.53 31.83 -10.49
CA ALA A 49 8.56 30.83 -10.20
C ALA A 49 7.97 29.41 -10.26
N ASP A 50 8.69 28.49 -10.88
CA ASP A 50 8.23 27.10 -11.09
C ASP A 50 7.76 26.43 -9.80
N LYS A 51 8.46 26.68 -8.67
CA LYS A 51 8.12 26.11 -7.36
C LYS A 51 6.75 26.54 -6.81
N ASP A 52 6.24 27.69 -7.25
CA ASP A 52 5.01 28.30 -6.74
C ASP A 52 3.78 27.82 -7.53
N ILE A 53 3.98 27.13 -8.66
CA ILE A 53 2.93 26.50 -9.46
C ILE A 53 2.32 25.33 -8.68
N THR A 54 0.98 25.32 -8.60
CA THR A 54 0.23 24.46 -7.67
C THR A 54 -0.30 23.15 -8.26
N VAL A 55 0.33 22.65 -9.33
CA VAL A 55 0.03 21.34 -9.93
C VAL A 55 1.25 20.43 -9.93
N HIS A 56 0.99 19.12 -9.83
CA HIS A 56 2.06 18.14 -9.78
C HIS A 56 2.89 18.10 -11.06
N ARG A 57 4.21 18.00 -10.89
CA ARG A 57 5.17 17.74 -11.96
C ARG A 57 6.00 16.52 -11.59
N VAL A 58 6.08 15.57 -12.52
CA VAL A 58 6.60 14.23 -12.25
C VAL A 58 7.99 14.08 -12.85
N TYR A 59 8.94 13.63 -12.05
CA TYR A 59 10.31 13.32 -12.43
C TYR A 59 10.59 11.83 -12.23
N ASP A 60 11.61 11.29 -12.91
CA ASP A 60 11.97 9.89 -12.73
C ASP A 60 12.56 9.68 -11.32
N THR A 61 13.55 10.51 -10.97
CA THR A 61 14.23 10.49 -9.66
C THR A 61 14.24 11.87 -9.00
N LYS A 62 14.68 11.92 -7.73
CA LYS A 62 14.89 13.19 -7.01
C LYS A 62 16.05 14.00 -7.58
N ASP A 63 17.00 13.35 -8.24
CA ASP A 63 18.19 14.01 -8.80
C ASP A 63 17.86 14.72 -10.11
N ASP A 64 16.78 14.32 -10.79
CA ASP A 64 16.27 14.97 -12.01
C ASP A 64 15.49 16.26 -11.72
N VAL A 65 15.22 16.56 -10.44
CA VAL A 65 14.45 17.73 -10.04
C VAL A 65 15.31 19.00 -10.21
N PRO A 66 14.90 19.95 -11.07
CA PRO A 66 15.67 21.15 -11.31
C PRO A 66 15.67 22.09 -10.10
N ASP A 67 16.70 22.94 -9.99
CA ASP A 67 16.83 23.92 -8.92
C ASP A 67 15.61 24.86 -8.81
N SER A 68 14.96 25.18 -9.94
CA SER A 68 13.76 26.02 -9.97
C SER A 68 12.56 25.44 -9.21
N MET A 69 12.54 24.11 -9.03
CA MET A 69 11.47 23.38 -8.35
C MET A 69 11.83 23.02 -6.89
N LYS A 70 13.05 23.31 -6.44
CA LYS A 70 13.46 23.01 -5.06
C LYS A 70 12.58 23.77 -4.07
N GLY A 71 11.98 23.01 -3.14
CA GLY A 71 11.05 23.54 -2.14
C GLY A 71 9.57 23.51 -2.56
N SER A 72 9.25 23.09 -3.79
CA SER A 72 7.86 22.86 -4.20
C SER A 72 7.27 21.62 -3.53
N ASN A 73 6.04 21.74 -3.03
CA ASN A 73 5.26 20.62 -2.51
C ASN A 73 4.64 19.75 -3.62
N TYR A 74 4.78 20.15 -4.89
CA TYR A 74 4.14 19.51 -6.03
C TYR A 74 5.10 18.68 -6.89
N VAL A 75 6.35 18.53 -6.44
CA VAL A 75 7.31 17.60 -7.06
C VAL A 75 6.94 16.17 -6.68
N ARG A 76 6.80 15.31 -7.69
CA ARG A 76 6.60 13.87 -7.52
C ARG A 76 7.64 13.08 -8.30
N THR A 77 7.95 11.89 -7.82
CA THR A 77 8.89 10.96 -8.46
C THR A 77 8.16 9.74 -9.04
N MET A 78 8.84 8.94 -9.88
CA MET A 78 8.32 7.66 -10.36
C MET A 78 7.87 6.76 -9.20
N ARG A 79 8.64 6.74 -8.11
CA ARG A 79 8.27 6.02 -6.89
C ARG A 79 6.91 6.49 -6.36
N ASP A 80 6.68 7.79 -6.27
CA ASP A 80 5.43 8.34 -5.71
C ASP A 80 4.21 7.98 -6.57
N GLU A 81 4.36 7.92 -7.89
CA GLU A 81 3.31 7.46 -8.81
C GLU A 81 3.04 5.96 -8.65
N ILE A 82 4.08 5.14 -8.54
CA ILE A 82 3.94 3.69 -8.35
C ILE A 82 3.34 3.36 -6.98
N VAL A 83 3.71 4.08 -5.92
CA VAL A 83 3.06 3.96 -4.60
C VAL A 83 1.58 4.35 -4.66
N SER A 84 1.23 5.34 -5.48
CA SER A 84 -0.17 5.74 -5.69
C SER A 84 -0.96 4.67 -6.45
N LEU A 85 -0.34 4.05 -7.47
CA LEU A 85 -0.91 2.90 -8.19
C LEU A 85 -1.14 1.71 -7.26
N ILE A 86 -0.16 1.36 -6.42
CA ILE A 86 -0.30 0.28 -5.43
C ILE A 86 -1.43 0.60 -4.45
N SER A 87 -1.52 1.84 -3.97
CA SER A 87 -2.61 2.27 -3.07
C SER A 87 -3.99 2.17 -3.72
N TYR A 88 -4.10 2.46 -5.02
CA TYR A 88 -5.32 2.25 -5.80
C TYR A 88 -5.65 0.76 -5.96
N ALA A 89 -4.66 -0.08 -6.27
CA ALA A 89 -4.81 -1.53 -6.35
C ALA A 89 -5.30 -2.13 -5.02
N VAL A 90 -4.70 -1.74 -3.90
CA VAL A 90 -5.16 -2.14 -2.55
C VAL A 90 -6.60 -1.67 -2.30
N GLY A 91 -6.95 -0.48 -2.78
CA GLY A 91 -8.34 -0.02 -2.76
C GLY A 91 -9.30 -0.87 -3.58
N CYS A 92 -8.87 -1.42 -4.71
CA CYS A 92 -9.65 -2.41 -5.46
C CYS A 92 -9.76 -3.73 -4.70
N MET A 93 -8.68 -4.18 -4.05
CA MET A 93 -8.67 -5.40 -3.22
C MET A 93 -9.66 -5.33 -2.06
N PHE A 94 -9.78 -4.17 -1.41
CA PHE A 94 -10.79 -3.98 -0.36
C PHE A 94 -12.16 -3.53 -0.89
N GLY A 95 -12.28 -3.26 -2.19
CA GLY A 95 -13.50 -2.80 -2.85
C GLY A 95 -13.84 -1.33 -2.63
N ARG A 96 -12.94 -0.53 -2.07
CA ARG A 96 -13.08 0.93 -2.03
C ARG A 96 -13.22 1.51 -3.44
N TYR A 97 -12.47 0.95 -4.38
CA TYR A 97 -12.54 1.26 -5.79
C TYR A 97 -12.93 0.03 -6.59
N SER A 98 -13.36 0.26 -7.82
CA SER A 98 -13.60 -0.78 -8.82
C SER A 98 -12.99 -0.36 -10.15
N LEU A 99 -12.67 -1.34 -10.98
CA LEU A 99 -12.29 -1.14 -12.38
C LEU A 99 -13.52 -0.93 -13.28
N ASP A 100 -14.72 -1.24 -12.78
CA ASP A 100 -15.96 -1.25 -13.54
C ASP A 100 -16.83 0.00 -13.32
N VAL A 101 -16.45 0.88 -12.38
CA VAL A 101 -17.14 2.15 -12.11
C VAL A 101 -16.16 3.29 -11.86
N ASP A 102 -16.54 4.49 -12.28
CA ASP A 102 -15.76 5.69 -12.01
C ASP A 102 -15.89 6.13 -10.54
N GLY A 103 -14.78 6.57 -9.95
CA GLY A 103 -14.75 7.11 -8.60
C GLY A 103 -14.83 6.04 -7.49
N LEU A 104 -15.44 6.42 -6.36
CA LEU A 104 -15.56 5.57 -5.17
C LEU A 104 -16.67 4.53 -5.35
N ALA A 105 -16.32 3.25 -5.30
CA ALA A 105 -17.28 2.16 -5.43
C ALA A 105 -18.03 1.91 -4.11
N TYR A 106 -17.28 1.90 -3.00
CA TYR A 106 -17.79 1.72 -1.65
C TYR A 106 -16.96 2.51 -0.62
N ALA A 107 -17.65 3.26 0.23
CA ALA A 107 -17.07 3.84 1.45
C ALA A 107 -18.04 3.80 2.63
N GLU A 108 -19.33 3.57 2.41
CA GLU A 108 -20.33 3.41 3.47
C GLU A 108 -21.63 2.91 2.82
N GLY A 109 -22.59 2.50 3.65
CA GLY A 109 -23.93 2.13 3.20
C GLY A 109 -24.02 0.68 2.74
N GLU A 110 -24.97 0.40 1.84
CA GLU A 110 -25.21 -0.95 1.35
C GLU A 110 -24.15 -1.36 0.33
N TRP A 111 -23.59 -2.55 0.55
CA TRP A 111 -22.62 -3.16 -0.37
C TRP A 111 -23.31 -3.63 -1.65
N ASP A 112 -22.87 -3.10 -2.79
CA ASP A 112 -23.35 -3.49 -4.11
C ASP A 112 -22.28 -4.33 -4.84
N ALA A 113 -22.43 -5.65 -4.79
CA ALA A 113 -21.55 -6.58 -5.46
C ALA A 113 -21.54 -6.40 -7.00
N GLY A 114 -22.61 -5.82 -7.59
CA GLY A 114 -22.72 -5.59 -9.02
C GLY A 114 -21.71 -4.57 -9.57
N LYS A 115 -21.09 -3.78 -8.70
CA LYS A 115 -20.02 -2.83 -9.04
C LYS A 115 -18.67 -3.49 -9.27
N TYR A 116 -18.52 -4.79 -8.98
CA TYR A 116 -17.23 -5.50 -9.05
C TYR A 116 -17.36 -6.72 -9.96
N LYS A 117 -16.94 -6.58 -11.21
CA LYS A 117 -17.03 -7.64 -12.23
C LYS A 117 -15.66 -8.06 -12.72
N THR A 118 -14.79 -7.08 -13.01
CA THR A 118 -13.46 -7.33 -13.59
C THR A 118 -12.48 -7.84 -12.54
N TYR A 119 -12.50 -7.24 -11.34
CA TYR A 119 -11.70 -7.67 -10.19
C TYR A 119 -12.59 -7.72 -8.97
N ILE A 120 -12.65 -8.89 -8.33
CA ILE A 120 -13.51 -9.12 -7.17
C ILE A 120 -12.75 -8.76 -5.90
N PRO A 121 -13.26 -7.84 -5.06
CA PRO A 121 -12.69 -7.54 -3.76
C PRO A 121 -12.60 -8.77 -2.87
N ASP A 122 -11.71 -8.69 -1.90
CA ASP A 122 -11.65 -9.65 -0.81
C ASP A 122 -12.99 -9.78 -0.09
N SER A 123 -13.37 -11.01 0.23
CA SER A 123 -14.73 -11.33 0.67
C SER A 123 -14.97 -11.01 2.13
N ASP A 124 -13.97 -11.26 2.98
CA ASP A 124 -14.06 -11.13 4.43
C ASP A 124 -13.40 -9.87 4.99
N ASN A 125 -12.71 -9.09 4.14
CA ASN A 125 -12.03 -7.84 4.47
C ASN A 125 -10.74 -8.04 5.28
N ILE A 126 -10.11 -9.22 5.21
CA ILE A 126 -8.87 -9.56 5.89
C ILE A 126 -7.86 -10.07 4.86
N ILE A 127 -6.89 -9.22 4.51
CA ILE A 127 -5.82 -9.61 3.58
C ILE A 127 -4.51 -9.77 4.38
N PRO A 128 -3.98 -10.99 4.52
CA PRO A 128 -2.73 -11.22 5.22
C PRO A 128 -1.54 -10.64 4.43
N ILE A 129 -0.51 -10.18 5.16
CA ILE A 129 0.77 -9.77 4.60
C ILE A 129 1.83 -10.74 5.11
N CYS A 130 2.30 -11.58 4.21
CA CYS A 130 3.19 -12.68 4.54
C CYS A 130 4.61 -12.45 4.02
N ASP A 131 5.61 -12.92 4.76
CA ASP A 131 7.01 -12.91 4.33
C ASP A 131 7.42 -14.15 3.54
N ASP A 132 6.50 -15.11 3.40
CA ASP A 132 6.61 -16.33 2.62
C ASP A 132 5.21 -16.73 2.11
N ASP A 133 5.11 -17.77 1.29
CA ASP A 133 3.86 -18.22 0.67
C ASP A 133 3.01 -19.05 1.67
N TYR A 134 2.42 -18.35 2.65
CA TYR A 134 1.56 -18.95 3.67
C TYR A 134 0.08 -19.05 3.27
N PHE A 135 -0.42 -18.12 2.46
CA PHE A 135 -1.81 -18.10 2.01
C PHE A 135 -1.83 -17.90 0.50
N ASP A 136 -2.78 -18.55 -0.19
CA ASP A 136 -2.88 -18.50 -1.65
C ASP A 136 -3.38 -17.13 -2.18
N ASP A 137 -3.79 -16.24 -1.28
CA ASP A 137 -4.43 -14.96 -1.59
C ASP A 137 -3.91 -13.82 -0.70
N ASP A 138 -2.63 -13.87 -0.32
CA ASP A 138 -2.01 -12.79 0.44
C ASP A 138 -1.92 -11.48 -0.35
N MET A 139 -1.52 -10.40 0.32
CA MET A 139 -1.43 -9.07 -0.28
C MET A 139 -0.56 -9.02 -1.55
N THR A 140 0.53 -9.78 -1.59
CA THR A 140 1.43 -9.81 -2.76
C THR A 140 0.76 -10.53 -3.92
N ASP A 141 0.15 -11.69 -3.67
CA ASP A 141 -0.50 -12.48 -4.70
C ASP A 141 -1.74 -11.79 -5.27
N ARG A 142 -2.54 -11.16 -4.41
CA ARG A 142 -3.65 -10.28 -4.83
C ARG A 142 -3.16 -9.11 -5.67
N PHE A 143 -2.02 -8.50 -5.32
CA PHE A 143 -1.43 -7.43 -6.13
C PHE A 143 -0.97 -7.93 -7.50
N VAL A 144 -0.27 -9.05 -7.56
CA VAL A 144 0.14 -9.68 -8.82
C VAL A 144 -1.09 -10.01 -9.67
N LYS A 145 -2.14 -10.57 -9.07
CA LYS A 145 -3.39 -10.87 -9.77
C LYS A 145 -4.09 -9.63 -10.29
N TRP A 146 -4.09 -8.55 -9.53
CA TRP A 146 -4.63 -7.27 -9.95
C TRP A 146 -3.86 -6.70 -11.14
N VAL A 147 -2.52 -6.72 -11.10
CA VAL A 147 -1.68 -6.27 -12.24
C VAL A 147 -1.98 -7.11 -13.49
N GLU A 148 -2.07 -8.44 -13.34
CA GLU A 148 -2.44 -9.34 -14.44
C GLU A 148 -3.82 -9.01 -15.01
N THR A 149 -4.80 -8.71 -14.16
CA THR A 149 -6.17 -8.41 -14.56
C THR A 149 -6.27 -7.09 -15.33
N VAL A 150 -5.55 -6.06 -14.86
CA VAL A 150 -5.62 -4.71 -15.44
C VAL A 150 -4.79 -4.60 -16.73
N TYR A 151 -3.59 -5.19 -16.72
CA TYR A 151 -2.61 -4.98 -17.79
C TYR A 151 -2.41 -6.22 -18.68
N GLY A 152 -2.97 -7.37 -18.32
CA GLY A 152 -2.86 -8.61 -19.07
C GLY A 152 -1.63 -9.45 -18.70
N SER A 153 -1.77 -10.77 -18.84
CA SER A 153 -0.73 -11.75 -18.53
C SER A 153 0.50 -11.67 -19.45
N ASP A 154 0.32 -11.17 -20.67
CA ASP A 154 1.36 -10.99 -21.69
C ASP A 154 2.45 -9.97 -21.28
N THR A 155 2.12 -9.03 -20.37
CA THR A 155 3.05 -8.00 -19.90
C THR A 155 3.35 -8.07 -18.40
N LEU A 156 2.84 -9.09 -17.70
CA LEU A 156 2.87 -9.19 -16.25
C LEU A 156 4.29 -9.07 -15.68
N GLU A 157 5.23 -9.89 -16.13
CA GLU A 157 6.59 -9.90 -15.57
C GLU A 157 7.33 -8.57 -15.81
N GLN A 158 7.13 -7.95 -16.98
CA GLN A 158 7.72 -6.64 -17.29
C GLN A 158 7.13 -5.54 -16.41
N ASN A 159 5.82 -5.58 -16.17
CA ASN A 159 5.12 -4.63 -15.30
C ASN A 159 5.52 -4.79 -13.83
N LEU A 160 5.62 -6.03 -13.34
CA LEU A 160 6.10 -6.30 -11.97
C LEU A 160 7.54 -5.83 -11.80
N GLN A 161 8.40 -6.06 -12.79
CA GLN A 161 9.79 -5.58 -12.74
C GLN A 161 9.85 -4.06 -12.70
N PHE A 162 9.08 -3.36 -13.54
CA PHE A 162 9.02 -1.90 -13.52
C PHE A 162 8.55 -1.35 -12.17
N ILE A 163 7.53 -1.97 -11.56
CA ILE A 163 7.07 -1.61 -10.21
C ILE A 163 8.18 -1.83 -9.18
N ALA A 164 8.86 -2.97 -9.22
CA ALA A 164 9.94 -3.30 -8.29
C ALA A 164 11.14 -2.35 -8.41
N ASP A 165 11.51 -1.97 -9.63
CA ASP A 165 12.58 -1.02 -9.91
C ASP A 165 12.26 0.37 -9.33
N ALA A 166 11.03 0.85 -9.53
CA ALA A 166 10.58 2.11 -8.94
C ALA A 166 10.52 2.09 -7.41
N LEU A 167 10.30 0.91 -6.81
CA LEU A 167 10.36 0.73 -5.36
C LEU A 167 11.81 0.69 -4.82
N GLY A 168 12.81 0.57 -5.69
CA GLY A 168 14.24 0.57 -5.33
C GLY A 168 14.74 -0.74 -4.71
N GLY A 169 14.06 -1.87 -5.01
CA GLY A 169 14.41 -3.18 -4.46
C GLY A 169 15.64 -3.82 -5.10
N LYS A 170 16.10 -4.90 -4.46
CA LYS A 170 17.12 -5.82 -4.98
C LYS A 170 16.56 -7.24 -4.88
N GLY A 171 16.75 -8.05 -5.92
CA GLY A 171 16.17 -9.39 -6.01
C GLY A 171 15.13 -9.47 -7.12
N SER A 172 14.26 -10.47 -7.06
CA SER A 172 13.15 -10.58 -8.01
C SER A 172 12.09 -9.49 -7.77
N ALA A 173 11.27 -9.26 -8.79
CA ALA A 173 10.17 -8.30 -8.71
C ALA A 173 9.19 -8.63 -7.57
N ARG A 174 8.80 -9.90 -7.46
CA ARG A 174 7.87 -10.38 -6.41
C ARG A 174 8.45 -10.24 -5.01
N GLU A 175 9.71 -10.59 -4.79
CA GLU A 175 10.37 -10.39 -3.49
C GLU A 175 10.43 -8.91 -3.09
N THR A 176 10.69 -8.03 -4.05
CA THR A 176 10.72 -6.58 -3.81
C THR A 176 9.34 -6.04 -3.41
N ILE A 177 8.30 -6.44 -4.13
CA ILE A 177 6.91 -6.05 -3.85
C ILE A 177 6.45 -6.60 -2.50
N ARG A 178 6.72 -7.89 -2.23
CA ARG A 178 6.44 -8.53 -0.93
C ARG A 178 7.09 -7.77 0.21
N LYS A 179 8.38 -7.44 0.09
CA LYS A 179 9.11 -6.63 1.07
C LYS A 179 8.46 -5.25 1.26
N TYR A 180 8.09 -4.58 0.17
CA TYR A 180 7.41 -3.28 0.24
C TYR A 180 6.13 -3.33 1.07
N PHE A 181 5.28 -4.35 0.87
CA PHE A 181 4.06 -4.52 1.69
C PHE A 181 4.36 -4.77 3.17
N ILE A 182 5.43 -5.51 3.48
CA ILE A 182 5.82 -5.81 4.87
C ILE A 182 6.37 -4.58 5.60
N SER A 183 7.22 -3.78 4.95
CA SER A 183 7.99 -2.72 5.63
C SER A 183 7.52 -1.30 5.35
N ASP A 184 7.09 -0.99 4.14
CA ASP A 184 7.04 0.39 3.65
C ASP A 184 5.62 0.86 3.33
N PHE A 185 4.76 -0.03 2.80
CA PHE A 185 3.39 0.31 2.39
C PHE A 185 2.62 1.06 3.47
N TYR A 186 2.62 0.55 4.70
CA TYR A 186 1.85 1.18 5.78
C TYR A 186 2.41 2.56 6.16
N SER A 187 3.72 2.77 6.06
CA SER A 187 4.31 4.10 6.29
C SER A 187 3.87 5.10 5.23
N ASP A 188 3.87 4.69 3.96
CA ASP A 188 3.42 5.54 2.87
C ASP A 188 1.90 5.81 2.95
N HIS A 189 1.12 4.80 3.32
CA HIS A 189 -0.31 4.95 3.60
C HIS A 189 -0.57 5.94 4.75
N LEU A 190 0.16 5.85 5.86
CA LEU A 190 0.03 6.81 6.98
C LEU A 190 0.34 8.25 6.57
N LYS A 191 1.32 8.47 5.67
CA LYS A 191 1.65 9.81 5.15
C LYS A 191 0.49 10.35 4.30
N THR A 192 0.00 9.55 3.36
CA THR A 192 -1.12 9.92 2.47
C THR A 192 -2.37 10.32 3.26
N TYR A 193 -2.68 9.58 4.32
CA TYR A 193 -3.86 9.82 5.16
C TYR A 193 -3.58 10.68 6.39
N GLN A 194 -2.45 11.38 6.46
CA GLN A 194 -2.11 12.30 7.56
C GLN A 194 -2.31 11.68 8.96
N LYS A 195 -1.82 10.44 9.14
CA LYS A 195 -1.96 9.65 10.38
C LYS A 195 -3.41 9.30 10.77
N ARG A 196 -4.32 9.24 9.79
CA ARG A 196 -5.71 8.78 9.93
C ARG A 196 -5.99 7.68 8.89
N PRO A 197 -5.29 6.54 8.98
CA PRO A 197 -5.34 5.51 7.95
C PRO A 197 -6.73 4.87 7.85
N ILE A 198 -7.17 4.62 6.61
CA ILE A 198 -8.44 3.91 6.35
C ILE A 198 -8.27 2.39 6.23
N TYR A 199 -7.10 1.94 5.78
CA TYR A 199 -6.66 0.55 5.93
C TYR A 199 -5.94 0.42 7.25
N TRP A 200 -6.38 -0.50 8.11
CA TRP A 200 -5.79 -0.72 9.42
C TRP A 200 -4.91 -1.95 9.39
N LEU A 201 -3.66 -1.79 9.83
CA LEU A 201 -2.70 -2.89 9.89
C LEU A 201 -2.75 -3.54 11.28
N PHE A 202 -3.29 -4.75 11.33
CA PHE A 202 -3.09 -5.66 12.44
C PHE A 202 -1.67 -6.19 12.37
N ASP A 203 -0.93 -6.08 13.48
CA ASP A 203 0.50 -6.36 13.52
C ASP A 203 0.88 -7.04 14.83
N SER A 204 1.35 -8.28 14.75
CA SER A 204 1.83 -9.03 15.92
C SER A 204 3.08 -8.42 16.53
N GLY A 205 3.90 -7.75 15.72
CA GLY A 205 5.14 -7.12 16.16
C GLY A 205 6.29 -7.19 15.16
N LYS A 206 7.50 -7.02 15.71
CA LYS A 206 8.74 -6.82 14.92
C LYS A 206 9.28 -8.11 14.33
N LYS A 207 8.83 -9.27 14.79
CA LYS A 207 9.21 -10.56 14.22
C LYS A 207 8.40 -10.89 12.98
N ASN A 208 7.33 -10.12 12.71
CA ASN A 208 6.39 -10.37 11.62
C ASN A 208 5.78 -11.77 11.75
N GLY A 209 5.35 -12.14 12.96
CA GLY A 209 4.63 -13.40 13.19
C GLY A 209 3.24 -13.41 12.55
N PHE A 210 2.60 -12.25 12.44
CA PHE A 210 1.35 -12.06 11.72
C PHE A 210 1.18 -10.59 11.35
N LYS A 211 0.75 -10.33 10.12
CA LYS A 211 0.27 -9.03 9.69
C LYS A 211 -0.95 -9.22 8.79
N ALA A 212 -1.94 -8.36 8.94
CA ALA A 212 -3.08 -8.31 8.03
C ALA A 212 -3.59 -6.87 7.89
N LEU A 213 -4.02 -6.51 6.69
CA LEU A 213 -4.74 -5.27 6.46
C LEU A 213 -6.24 -5.54 6.42
N ILE A 214 -7.00 -4.60 6.99
CA ILE A 214 -8.45 -4.54 6.84
C ILE A 214 -8.85 -3.14 6.38
N TYR A 215 -10.00 -3.00 5.73
CA TYR A 215 -10.57 -1.70 5.42
C TYR A 215 -11.63 -1.28 6.43
N MET A 216 -11.43 -0.16 7.13
CA MET A 216 -12.29 0.25 8.25
C MET A 216 -13.76 0.42 7.86
N HIS A 217 -14.06 0.83 6.63
CA HIS A 217 -15.44 1.06 6.19
C HIS A 217 -16.19 -0.25 5.88
N ARG A 218 -15.48 -1.38 5.87
CA ARG A 218 -16.02 -2.74 5.79
C ARG A 218 -15.88 -3.49 7.12
N TYR A 219 -15.52 -2.80 8.20
CA TYR A 219 -15.41 -3.40 9.52
C TYR A 219 -16.76 -3.97 9.95
N GLN A 220 -16.73 -5.17 10.53
CA GLN A 220 -17.88 -5.81 11.14
C GLN A 220 -17.49 -6.27 12.56
N PRO A 221 -18.42 -6.28 13.53
CA PRO A 221 -18.11 -6.65 14.92
C PRO A 221 -17.45 -8.03 15.09
N ASP A 222 -17.71 -8.95 14.16
CA ASP A 222 -17.18 -10.31 14.13
C ASP A 222 -15.77 -10.43 13.47
N LEU A 223 -15.22 -9.34 12.94
CA LEU A 223 -13.97 -9.34 12.15
C LEU A 223 -12.80 -9.99 12.91
N LEU A 224 -12.66 -9.71 14.21
CA LEU A 224 -11.57 -10.28 15.00
C LEU A 224 -11.77 -11.78 15.27
N ALA A 225 -13.01 -12.25 15.36
CA ALA A 225 -13.30 -13.68 15.51
C ALA A 225 -12.94 -14.46 14.24
N ARG A 226 -13.25 -13.90 13.06
CA ARG A 226 -12.82 -14.44 11.76
C ARG A 226 -11.30 -14.39 11.60
N MET A 227 -10.68 -13.24 11.87
CA MET A 227 -9.22 -13.09 11.84
C MET A 227 -8.51 -14.14 12.70
N ARG A 228 -9.03 -14.38 13.91
CA ARG A 228 -8.49 -15.37 14.83
C ARG A 228 -8.55 -16.79 14.26
N THR A 229 -9.73 -17.18 13.81
CA THR A 229 -10.04 -18.57 13.42
C THR A 229 -9.40 -18.91 12.07
N ASP A 230 -9.57 -18.04 11.08
CA ASP A 230 -9.27 -18.37 9.69
C ASP A 230 -7.83 -18.00 9.31
N TYR A 231 -7.17 -17.12 10.07
CA TYR A 231 -5.83 -16.62 9.74
C TYR A 231 -4.80 -16.84 10.85
N VAL A 232 -5.10 -16.43 12.09
CA VAL A 232 -4.11 -16.51 13.18
C VAL A 232 -3.83 -17.97 13.56
N HIS A 233 -4.87 -18.79 13.77
CA HIS A 233 -4.70 -20.22 14.06
C HIS A 233 -4.06 -20.96 12.86
N GLU A 234 -4.49 -20.64 11.64
CA GLU A 234 -3.94 -21.22 10.43
C GLU A 234 -2.43 -20.92 10.30
N GLN A 235 -2.01 -19.67 10.53
CA GLN A 235 -0.61 -19.28 10.50
C GLN A 235 0.21 -19.94 11.61
N GLN A 236 -0.36 -20.13 12.81
CA GLN A 236 0.28 -20.88 13.90
C GLN A 236 0.53 -22.35 13.52
N GLU A 237 -0.45 -23.01 12.90
CA GLU A 237 -0.33 -24.39 12.44
C GLU A 237 0.70 -24.54 11.31
N ARG A 238 0.75 -23.57 10.39
CA ARG A 238 1.80 -23.49 9.35
C ARG A 238 3.19 -23.36 9.94
N TYR A 239 3.37 -22.48 10.94
CA TYR A 239 4.63 -22.35 11.65
C TYR A 239 5.02 -23.64 12.39
N ARG A 240 4.07 -24.31 13.06
CA ARG A 240 4.34 -25.59 13.73
C ARG A 240 4.82 -26.65 12.73
N THR A 241 4.15 -26.74 11.59
CA THR A 241 4.46 -27.71 10.53
C THR A 241 5.82 -27.45 9.92
N GLN A 242 6.11 -26.20 9.54
CA GLN A 242 7.40 -25.81 9.01
C GLN A 242 8.54 -25.99 10.01
N LEU A 243 8.32 -25.69 11.30
CA LEU A 243 9.31 -25.96 12.36
C LEU A 243 9.64 -27.45 12.44
N SER A 244 8.62 -28.33 12.44
CA SER A 244 8.83 -29.78 12.47
C SER A 244 9.69 -30.26 11.29
N ILE A 245 9.39 -29.77 10.08
CA ILE A 245 10.13 -30.13 8.86
C ILE A 245 11.57 -29.63 8.93
N LEU A 246 11.78 -28.36 9.33
CA LEU A 246 13.12 -27.79 9.43
C LEU A 246 13.96 -28.50 10.50
N GLU A 247 13.37 -28.85 11.63
CA GLU A 247 14.04 -29.57 12.72
C GLU A 247 14.45 -30.99 12.30
N GLU A 248 13.62 -31.69 11.52
CA GLU A 248 13.98 -32.99 10.92
C GLU A 248 15.12 -32.84 9.91
N ASN A 249 15.02 -31.87 9.00
CA ASN A 249 16.05 -31.60 7.99
C ASN A 249 17.41 -31.26 8.62
N VAL A 250 17.45 -30.59 9.77
CA VAL A 250 18.71 -30.27 10.47
C VAL A 250 19.45 -31.53 10.92
N GLN A 251 18.74 -32.60 11.28
CA GLN A 251 19.36 -33.83 11.78
C GLN A 251 20.21 -34.51 10.70
N SER A 252 19.73 -34.50 9.47
CA SER A 252 20.35 -35.14 8.31
C SER A 252 21.19 -34.19 7.44
N ALA A 253 21.15 -32.88 7.68
CA ALA A 253 21.89 -31.88 6.91
C ALA A 253 23.41 -31.89 7.16
N GLU A 254 24.17 -31.53 6.12
CA GLU A 254 25.61 -31.28 6.20
C GLU A 254 25.95 -30.05 7.07
N PRO A 255 27.17 -29.93 7.65
CA PRO A 255 27.50 -28.85 8.59
C PRO A 255 27.22 -27.42 8.08
N SER A 256 27.43 -27.16 6.79
CA SER A 256 27.22 -25.83 6.19
C SER A 256 25.73 -25.49 6.01
N GLU A 257 24.89 -26.49 5.78
CA GLU A 257 23.43 -26.37 5.65
C GLU A 257 22.76 -26.27 7.01
N ARG A 258 23.27 -26.99 8.03
CA ARG A 258 22.80 -26.88 9.41
C ARG A 258 22.80 -25.45 9.93
N VAL A 259 23.79 -24.62 9.58
CA VAL A 259 23.83 -23.22 10.02
C VAL A 259 22.68 -22.40 9.41
N LYS A 260 22.34 -22.63 8.14
CA LYS A 260 21.23 -21.93 7.46
C LYS A 260 19.89 -22.36 8.03
N LEU A 261 19.66 -23.67 8.16
CA LEU A 261 18.44 -24.23 8.72
C LEU A 261 18.22 -23.79 10.18
N ASN A 262 19.26 -23.79 11.02
CA ASN A 262 19.14 -23.29 12.39
C ASN A 262 18.76 -21.80 12.47
N LYS A 263 19.23 -20.97 11.53
CA LYS A 263 18.80 -19.56 11.44
C LYS A 263 17.32 -19.45 11.07
N GLN A 264 16.85 -20.26 10.11
CA GLN A 264 15.43 -20.32 9.75
C GLN A 264 14.56 -20.78 10.91
N ILE A 265 14.96 -21.87 11.61
CA ILE A 265 14.27 -22.36 12.82
C ILE A 265 14.20 -21.26 13.87
N SER A 266 15.32 -20.56 14.15
CA SER A 266 15.33 -19.48 15.14
C SER A 266 14.39 -18.34 14.76
N LYS A 267 14.37 -17.93 13.49
CA LYS A 267 13.44 -16.90 12.98
C LYS A 267 11.99 -17.35 13.16
N LEU A 268 11.69 -18.58 12.76
CA LEU A 268 10.33 -19.12 12.77
C LEU A 268 9.82 -19.36 14.20
N ARG A 269 10.69 -19.76 15.14
CA ARG A 269 10.35 -19.83 16.58
C ARG A 269 10.02 -18.46 17.16
N ASP A 270 10.79 -17.43 16.79
CA ASP A 270 10.50 -16.05 17.20
C ASP A 270 9.14 -15.57 16.65
N GLN A 271 8.84 -15.88 15.39
CA GLN A 271 7.55 -15.60 14.76
C GLN A 271 6.40 -16.35 15.45
N ALA A 272 6.57 -17.65 15.69
CA ALA A 272 5.58 -18.50 16.36
C ALA A 272 5.26 -18.02 17.78
N LEU A 273 6.29 -17.63 18.55
CA LEU A 273 6.09 -17.09 19.89
C LEU A 273 5.40 -15.71 19.87
N GLU A 274 5.69 -14.88 18.87
CA GLU A 274 5.05 -13.57 18.71
C GLU A 274 3.56 -13.71 18.36
N ILE A 275 3.22 -14.55 17.38
CA ILE A 275 1.83 -14.79 17.00
C ILE A 275 1.02 -15.49 18.10
N GLN A 276 1.64 -16.34 18.93
CA GLN A 276 0.97 -16.93 20.09
C GLN A 276 0.48 -15.85 21.08
N LYS A 277 1.34 -14.89 21.41
CA LYS A 277 0.98 -13.77 22.30
C LYS A 277 -0.01 -12.81 21.66
N PHE A 278 0.04 -12.68 20.33
CA PHE A 278 -0.92 -11.88 19.58
C PHE A 278 -2.31 -12.52 19.59
N GLU A 279 -2.41 -13.85 19.45
CA GLU A 279 -3.67 -14.60 19.51
C GLU A 279 -4.41 -14.37 20.82
N GLU A 280 -3.73 -14.37 21.96
CA GLU A 280 -4.34 -14.11 23.28
C GLU A 280 -5.04 -12.74 23.33
N LYS A 281 -4.43 -11.72 22.73
CA LYS A 281 -5.02 -10.37 22.64
C LYS A 281 -6.20 -10.33 21.68
N ILE A 282 -6.07 -10.97 20.52
CA ILE A 282 -7.13 -11.06 19.52
C ILE A 282 -8.34 -11.79 20.11
N HIS A 283 -8.12 -12.90 20.83
CA HIS A 283 -9.17 -13.64 21.54
C HIS A 283 -9.96 -12.72 22.46
N HIS A 284 -9.27 -12.03 23.38
CA HIS A 284 -9.92 -11.16 24.35
C HIS A 284 -10.72 -10.02 23.68
N LEU A 285 -10.25 -9.50 22.54
CA LEU A 285 -10.96 -8.47 21.78
C LEU A 285 -12.10 -9.04 20.92
N ALA A 286 -11.95 -10.26 20.40
CA ALA A 286 -12.99 -10.94 19.62
C ALA A 286 -14.25 -11.20 20.48
N ASP A 287 -14.08 -11.62 21.73
CA ASP A 287 -15.20 -11.84 22.66
C ASP A 287 -16.01 -10.57 22.95
N GLN A 288 -15.39 -9.40 22.82
CA GLN A 288 -16.05 -8.12 23.06
C GLN A 288 -16.94 -7.67 21.91
N MET A 289 -16.79 -8.23 20.69
CA MET A 289 -17.58 -7.87 19.50
C MET A 289 -17.69 -6.35 19.32
N ILE A 290 -16.55 -5.66 19.46
CA ILE A 290 -16.51 -4.19 19.50
C ILE A 290 -17.05 -3.63 18.18
N SER A 291 -18.10 -2.81 18.23
CA SER A 291 -18.54 -2.04 17.08
C SER A 291 -17.76 -0.74 16.92
N ILE A 292 -17.61 -0.28 15.68
CA ILE A 292 -17.09 1.04 15.36
C ILE A 292 -18.20 1.93 14.80
N ASP A 293 -18.08 3.23 15.02
CA ASP A 293 -18.94 4.25 14.43
C ASP A 293 -18.06 5.11 13.53
N LEU A 294 -18.36 5.19 12.23
CA LEU A 294 -17.51 5.93 11.30
C LEU A 294 -17.49 7.44 11.61
N ASP A 295 -18.55 7.97 12.23
CA ASP A 295 -18.67 9.39 12.61
C ASP A 295 -17.77 9.79 13.78
N ASP A 296 -17.38 8.84 14.65
CA ASP A 296 -16.38 9.06 15.71
C ASP A 296 -14.99 9.40 15.12
N GLY A 297 -14.80 9.09 13.84
CA GLY A 297 -13.57 9.29 13.10
C GLY A 297 -12.47 8.28 13.44
N VAL A 298 -11.42 8.28 12.62
CA VAL A 298 -10.37 7.24 12.66
C VAL A 298 -9.69 7.14 14.03
N LYS A 299 -9.34 8.27 14.65
CA LYS A 299 -8.53 8.25 15.89
C LYS A 299 -9.24 7.56 17.05
N VAL A 300 -10.54 7.82 17.22
CA VAL A 300 -11.34 7.25 18.30
C VAL A 300 -11.51 5.75 18.08
N ASN A 301 -11.87 5.34 16.86
CA ASN A 301 -12.06 3.93 16.56
C ASN A 301 -10.75 3.12 16.59
N TYR A 302 -9.66 3.68 16.09
CA TYR A 302 -8.34 3.03 16.10
C TYR A 302 -7.86 2.74 17.54
N ALA A 303 -8.17 3.64 18.49
CA ALA A 303 -7.80 3.48 19.89
C ALA A 303 -8.47 2.26 20.54
N LYS A 304 -9.64 1.83 20.05
CA LYS A 304 -10.34 0.63 20.53
C LYS A 304 -9.54 -0.66 20.31
N PHE A 305 -8.59 -0.66 19.36
CA PHE A 305 -7.80 -1.83 18.96
C PHE A 305 -6.28 -1.62 19.11
N GLN A 306 -5.86 -0.66 19.93
CA GLN A 306 -4.46 -0.23 20.06
C GLN A 306 -3.45 -1.33 20.44
N ASP A 307 -3.92 -2.42 21.05
CA ASP A 307 -3.06 -3.54 21.49
C ASP A 307 -2.69 -4.53 20.38
N VAL A 308 -3.43 -4.47 19.26
CA VAL A 308 -3.31 -5.38 18.11
C VAL A 308 -3.08 -4.64 16.78
N LEU A 309 -3.36 -3.34 16.72
CA LEU A 309 -3.04 -2.51 15.57
C LEU A 309 -1.63 -1.93 15.64
N GLN A 310 -1.01 -1.75 14.47
CA GLN A 310 0.28 -1.09 14.35
C GLN A 310 0.23 0.32 14.95
N LYS A 311 1.24 0.70 15.72
CA LYS A 311 1.24 2.03 16.36
C LYS A 311 1.39 3.15 15.32
N ILE A 312 0.45 4.09 15.32
CA ILE A 312 0.56 5.34 14.58
C ILE A 312 1.50 6.26 15.36
N LYS A 313 2.69 6.53 14.80
CA LYS A 313 3.66 7.49 15.33
C LYS A 313 3.46 8.86 14.74
#